data_AF-A0A5E5AHQ3-F1
#
_entry.id   AF-A0A5E5AHQ3-F1
#
_cell.length_a   1.000
_cell.length_b   1.000
_cell.length_c   1.000
_cell.angle_alpha   90.00
_cell.angle_beta   90.00
_cell.angle_gamma   90.00
#
_symmetry.space_group_name_H-M   'P 1'
#
loop_
_entity.id
_entity.type
_entity.pdbx_description
1 polymer ?
#
loop_
_entity_poly.entity_id
_entity_poly.type
_entity_poly.pdbx_seq_one_letter_code
_entity_poly.pdbx_strand_id
1 'polypeptide(L)' 'MSLTPQSTSVGRFLTTNELASAISLRPQSIRKRYSQTGSYHGVVPLKLEACRRLLWPANAVEQLAKRGRDVV' A
#
# COMPACT_ATOMS: atom_id res chain seq x y z
N MET A 1 -10.96 26.86 1.85
CA MET A 1 -11.31 25.57 1.24
C MET A 1 -10.08 25.06 0.51
N SER A 2 -9.30 24.18 1.14
CA SER A 2 -7.99 23.76 0.64
C SER A 2 -8.16 22.60 -0.33
N LEU A 3 -8.00 22.86 -1.63
CA LEU A 3 -7.87 21.81 -2.64
C LEU A 3 -6.45 21.24 -2.53
N THR A 4 -6.32 20.06 -1.93
CA THR A 4 -5.09 19.27 -1.99
C THR A 4 -4.83 18.87 -3.44
N PRO A 5 -3.63 19.13 -4.00
CA PRO A 5 -3.31 18.67 -5.34
C PRO A 5 -3.29 17.14 -5.36
N GLN A 6 -4.23 16.53 -6.08
CA GLN A 6 -4.11 15.14 -6.54
C GLN A 6 -2.94 15.10 -7.54
N SER A 7 -1.73 14.86 -7.05
CA SER A 7 -0.59 14.49 -7.88
C SER A 7 -0.74 13.04 -8.30
N THR A 8 -1.28 12.83 -9.50
CA THR A 8 -1.17 11.58 -10.26
C THR A 8 0.29 11.37 -10.68
N SER A 9 1.09 10.77 -9.80
CA SER A 9 2.48 10.43 -10.11
C SER A 9 2.59 8.97 -10.55
N VAL A 10 2.54 8.75 -11.87
CA VAL A 10 2.96 7.48 -12.48
C VAL A 10 4.45 7.31 -12.18
N GLY A 11 4.78 6.41 -11.24
CA GLY A 11 6.14 6.14 -10.74
C GLY A 11 6.38 6.36 -9.24
N ARG A 12 5.37 6.78 -8.47
CA ARG A 12 5.53 7.01 -7.02
C ARG A 12 5.33 5.73 -6.21
N PHE A 13 6.26 5.42 -5.30
CA PHE A 13 6.01 4.41 -4.28
C PHE A 13 5.21 5.02 -3.12
N LEU A 14 4.24 4.27 -2.63
CA LEU A 14 3.41 4.63 -1.48
C LEU A 14 4.06 4.14 -0.19
N THR A 15 4.05 4.96 0.84
CA THR A 15 4.38 4.50 2.19
C THR A 15 3.25 3.64 2.76
N THR A 16 3.54 2.83 3.79
CA THR A 16 2.48 2.06 4.49
C THR A 16 1.35 2.94 5.01
N ASN A 17 1.65 4.19 5.41
CA ASN A 17 0.63 5.13 5.88
C ASN A 17 -0.25 5.62 4.71
N GLU A 18 0.34 6.01 3.58
CA GLU A 18 -0.42 6.41 2.41
C GLU A 18 -1.29 5.26 1.87
N LEU A 19 -0.74 4.04 1.81
CA LEU A 19 -1.50 2.85 1.44
C LEU A 19 -2.68 2.62 2.39
N ALA A 20 -2.44 2.71 3.70
CA ALA A 20 -3.45 2.52 4.73
C ALA A 20 -4.58 3.54 4.61
N SER A 21 -4.25 4.82 4.40
CA SER A 21 -5.23 5.88 4.15
C SER A 21 -6.03 5.63 2.86
N ALA A 22 -5.39 5.14 1.80
CA ALA A 22 -6.06 4.88 0.53
C ALA A 22 -7.09 3.73 0.60
N ILE A 23 -6.87 2.73 1.46
CA ILE A 23 -7.79 1.61 1.67
C ILE A 23 -8.63 1.73 2.96
N SER A 24 -8.57 2.89 3.63
CA SER A 24 -9.23 3.15 4.92
C SER A 24 -8.93 2.11 6.02
N LEU A 25 -7.69 1.60 6.07
CA LEU A 25 -7.22 0.69 7.12
C LEU A 25 -6.26 1.37 8.09
N ARG A 26 -6.00 0.69 9.21
CA ARG A 26 -4.90 1.05 10.10
C ARG A 26 -3.55 0.54 9.54
N PRO A 27 -2.49 1.37 9.53
CA PRO A 27 -1.15 0.95 9.12
C PRO A 27 -0.62 -0.26 9.91
N GLN A 28 -1.02 -0.39 11.17
CA GLN A 28 -0.63 -1.49 12.05
C GLN A 28 -1.16 -2.85 11.56
N SER A 29 -2.37 -2.89 11.01
CA SER A 29 -2.94 -4.13 10.44
C SER A 29 -2.16 -4.60 9.22
N ILE A 30 -1.73 -3.65 8.36
CA ILE A 30 -0.90 -3.95 7.19
C ILE A 30 0.45 -4.52 7.63
N ARG A 31 1.11 -3.89 8.61
CA ARG A 31 2.39 -4.37 9.16
C ARG A 31 2.24 -5.76 9.80
N LYS A 32 1.16 -6.00 10.55
CA LYS A 32 0.89 -7.31 11.19
C LYS A 32 0.76 -8.41 10.15
N ARG A 33 -0.10 -8.22 9.13
CA ARG A 33 -0.27 -9.22 8.06
C ARG A 33 1.01 -9.42 7.25
N TYR A 34 1.70 -8.34 6.90
CA TYR A 34 2.99 -8.42 6.20
C TYR A 34 4.02 -9.22 7.01
N SER A 35 4.12 -9.01 8.32
CA SER A 35 5.03 -9.78 9.18
C SER A 35 4.68 -11.27 9.26
N GLN A 36 3.41 -11.64 9.10
CA GLN A 36 2.95 -13.03 9.18
C GLN A 36 3.07 -13.77 7.85
N THR A 37 2.84 -13.09 6.73
CA THR A 37 2.74 -13.71 5.40
C THR A 37 3.91 -13.34 4.49
N GLY A 38 4.72 -12.33 4.84
CA GLY A 38 5.79 -11.80 3.98
C GLY A 38 5.29 -10.99 2.77
N SER A 39 3.97 -10.92 2.57
CA SER A 39 3.28 -10.13 1.55
C SER A 39 1.94 -9.66 2.09
N TYR A 40 1.37 -8.61 1.51
CA TYR A 40 0.03 -8.16 1.86
C TYR A 40 -0.91 -8.47 0.70
N HIS A 41 -1.70 -9.55 0.84
CA HIS A 41 -2.62 -10.04 -0.20
C HIS A 41 -1.97 -10.25 -1.59
N GLY A 42 -0.69 -10.63 -1.60
CA GLY A 42 0.09 -10.82 -2.83
C GLY A 42 0.83 -9.57 -3.33
N VAL A 43 0.62 -8.40 -2.72
CA VAL A 43 1.44 -7.22 -2.98
C VAL A 43 2.73 -7.34 -2.15
N VAL A 44 3.87 -7.33 -2.85
CA VAL A 44 5.20 -7.38 -2.25
C VAL A 44 5.74 -5.95 -2.13
N PRO A 45 6.00 -5.43 -0.92
CA PRO A 45 6.62 -4.13 -0.76
C PRO A 45 8.11 -4.18 -1.09
N LEU A 46 8.64 -3.09 -1.64
CA LEU A 46 10.07 -2.85 -1.74
C LEU A 46 10.60 -2.43 -0.38
N LYS A 47 11.56 -3.19 0.15
CA LYS A 47 12.19 -2.86 1.42
C LYS A 47 13.31 -1.85 1.18
N LEU A 48 13.18 -0.68 1.80
CA LEU A 48 14.23 0.35 1.74
C LEU A 48 15.15 0.21 2.95
N GLU A 49 16.34 -0.35 2.75
CA GLU A 49 17.31 -0.61 3.82
C GLU A 49 17.79 0.70 4.50
N ALA A 50 17.90 1.80 3.74
CA ALA A 50 18.36 3.09 4.26
C ALA A 50 17.40 3.76 5.29
N CYS A 51 16.09 3.57 5.15
CA CYS A 51 15.10 4.15 6.07
C CYS A 51 14.31 3.11 6.87
N ARG A 52 14.63 1.81 6.73
CA ARG A 52 13.83 0.67 7.24
C ARG A 52 12.32 0.83 6.95
N ARG A 53 11.98 1.41 5.80
CA ARG A 53 10.60 1.66 5.37
C ARG A 53 10.18 0.64 4.31
N LEU A 54 8.89 0.33 4.31
CA LEU A 54 8.25 -0.46 3.27
C LEU A 54 7.66 0.49 2.24
N LEU A 55 8.08 0.33 0.99
CA LEU A 55 7.60 1.09 -0.16
C LEU A 55 6.68 0.20 -0.98
N TRP A 56 5.42 0.58 -1.06
CA TRP A 56 4.41 -0.12 -1.83
C TRP A 56 4.37 0.46 -3.24
N PRO A 57 4.17 -0.36 -4.28
CA PRO A 57 4.02 0.18 -5.63
C PRO A 57 2.73 1.02 -5.72
N ALA A 58 2.68 2.03 -6.60
CA ALA A 58 1.49 2.88 -6.78
C ALA A 58 0.21 2.08 -7.07
N ASN A 59 0.34 0.98 -7.82
CA ASN A 59 -0.76 0.10 -8.17
C ASN A 59 -1.13 -0.90 -7.05
N ALA A 60 -0.56 -0.78 -5.84
CA ALA A 60 -0.87 -1.66 -4.72
C ALA A 60 -2.37 -1.66 -4.39
N VAL A 61 -3.01 -0.49 -4.35
CA VAL A 61 -4.46 -0.37 -4.11
C VAL A 61 -5.26 -1.09 -5.18
N GLU A 62 -4.86 -0.94 -6.45
CA GLU A 62 -5.55 -1.56 -7.58
C GLU A 62 -5.38 -3.09 -7.59
N GLN A 63 -4.19 -3.59 -7.24
CA GLN A 63 -3.94 -5.03 -7.06
C GLN A 63 -4.79 -5.61 -5.93
N LEU A 64 -4.91 -4.89 -4.81
CA LEU A 64 -5.77 -5.27 -3.68
C LEU A 64 -7.25 -5.30 -4.10
N ALA A 65 -7.70 -4.28 -4.84
CA ALA A 65 -9.07 -4.19 -5.33
C ALA A 65 -9.41 -5.30 -6.34
N LYS A 66 -8.49 -5.65 -7.25
CA LYS A 66 -8.65 -6.76 -8.20
C LYS A 66 -8.81 -8.09 -7.47
N ARG A 67 -7.98 -8.35 -6.46
CA ARG A 67 -8.03 -9.59 -5.67
C ARG A 67 -9.31 -9.72 -4.84
N GLY A 68 -9.86 -8.61 -4.34
CA GLY A 68 -11.11 -8.59 -3.58
C GLY A 68 -12.36 -8.90 -4.41
N ARG A 69 -12.28 -8.84 -5.75
CA ARG A 69 -13.39 -9.18 -6.67
C ARG A 69 -13.37 -10.62 -7.18
N ASP A 70 -12.30 -11.37 -6.94
CA ASP A 70 -12.10 -12.74 -7.45
C ASP A 70 -12.67 -13.82 -6.51
N VAL A 71 -13.50 -13.43 -5.53
CA VAL A 71 -14.12 -14.34 -4.55
C VAL A 71 -15.60 -14.62 -4.84
N VAL A 72 -16.00 -14.66 -6.12
CA VAL A 72 -17.36 -15.02 -6.55
C VAL A 72 -17.39 -16.45 -7.09
#